data_AF-A0A6P0M6Q1-F1
#
_entry.id   AF-A0A6P0M6Q1-F1
#
_cell.length_a   1.000
_cell.length_b   1.000
_cell.length_c   1.000
_cell.angle_alpha   90.00
_cell.angle_beta   90.00
_cell.angle_gamma   90.00
#
_symmetry.space_group_name_H-M   'P 1'
#
loop_
_entity.id
_entity.type
_entity.pdbx_description
1 polymer ?
#
loop_
_entity_poly.entity_id
_entity_poly.type
_entity_poly.pdbx_seq_one_letter_code
_entity_poly.pdbx_strand_id
1 'polypeptide(L)' 'MLPTIYQNHLKSQLTTAHYLLCCLLVTVLQSVKNVKLETLAASLPLPIMFESRRKKLQRFLVLKELCIETLW' A
#
# COMPACT_ATOMS: atom_id res chain seq x y z
N MET A 1 11.65 0.17 7.70
CA MET A 1 11.84 -0.26 6.30
C MET A 1 11.63 -1.76 6.19
N LEU A 2 11.09 -2.24 5.07
CA LEU A 2 10.87 -3.69 4.84
C LEU A 2 12.22 -4.42 4.70
N PRO A 3 12.39 -5.63 5.25
CA PRO A 3 13.60 -6.44 5.02
C PRO A 3 13.84 -6.72 3.52
N THR A 4 15.10 -6.87 3.13
CA THR A 4 15.53 -7.05 1.72
C THR A 4 14.87 -8.24 1.04
N ILE A 5 14.64 -9.34 1.76
CA ILE A 5 13.95 -10.54 1.26
C ILE A 5 12.56 -10.17 0.72
N TYR A 6 11.76 -9.44 1.52
CA TYR A 6 10.43 -9.00 1.09
C TYR A 6 10.48 -7.98 -0.03
N GLN A 7 11.47 -7.07 -0.03
CA GLN A 7 11.62 -6.10 -1.10
C GLN A 7 11.86 -6.78 -2.45
N ASN A 8 12.73 -7.79 -2.51
CA ASN A 8 13.04 -8.51 -3.74
C ASN A 8 11.82 -9.27 -4.26
N HIS A 9 11.12 -9.97 -3.35
CA HIS A 9 9.91 -10.70 -3.69
C HIS A 9 8.81 -9.77 -4.23
N LEU A 10 8.48 -8.71 -3.48
CA LEU A 10 7.43 -7.75 -3.86
C LEU A 10 7.75 -7.01 -5.16
N LYS A 11 9.02 -6.70 -5.44
CA LYS A 11 9.44 -6.09 -6.71
C LYS A 11 9.27 -7.02 -7.91
N SER A 12 9.38 -8.33 -7.72
CA SER A 12 9.16 -9.29 -8.81
C SER A 12 7.68 -9.46 -9.18
N GLN A 13 6.77 -9.22 -8.23
CA GLN A 13 5.34 -9.43 -8.42
C GLN A 13 4.55 -8.15 -8.71
N LEU A 14 4.96 -7.02 -8.14
CA LEU A 14 4.25 -5.75 -8.26
C LEU A 14 4.91 -4.85 -9.30
N THR A 15 4.11 -4.08 -10.02
CA THR A 15 4.63 -2.96 -10.82
C THR A 15 5.36 -1.96 -9.91
N THR A 16 6.29 -1.18 -10.46
CA THR A 16 7.04 -0.15 -9.70
C THR A 16 6.11 0.80 -8.94
N ALA A 17 4.99 1.20 -9.56
CA ALA A 17 4.00 2.08 -8.93
C ALA A 17 3.27 1.40 -7.76
N HIS A 18 2.85 0.14 -7.93
CA HIS A 18 2.21 -0.64 -6.87
C HIS A 18 3.17 -0.92 -5.71
N TYR A 19 4.43 -1.23 -6.01
CA TYR A 19 5.47 -1.44 -5.00
C TYR A 19 5.72 -0.18 -4.17
N LEU A 20 5.86 0.99 -4.81
CA LEU A 20 6.03 2.26 -4.09
C LEU A 20 4.81 2.60 -3.22
N LEU A 21 3.60 2.37 -3.73
CA LEU A 21 2.37 2.56 -2.97
C LEU A 21 2.29 1.60 -1.77
N CYS A 22 2.72 0.35 -1.95
CA CYS A 22 2.82 -0.65 -0.88
C CYS A 22 3.79 -0.15 0.22
N CYS A 23 4.97 0.31 -0.16
CA CYS A 23 5.97 0.84 0.79
C CYS A 23 5.43 2.04 1.58
N LEU A 24 4.76 2.97 0.90
CA LEU A 24 4.11 4.11 1.55
C LEU A 24 3.02 3.65 2.51
N LEU A 25 2.15 2.73 2.08
CA LEU A 25 1.06 2.21 2.89
C LEU A 25 1.59 1.50 4.16
N VAL A 26 2.62 0.66 4.04
CA VAL A 26 3.26 0.01 5.18
C VAL A 26 3.83 1.05 6.15
N THR A 27 4.46 2.11 5.64
CA THR A 27 5.02 3.19 6.46
C THR A 27 3.91 3.94 7.22
N VAL A 28 2.81 4.27 6.54
CA VAL A 28 1.64 4.90 7.15
C VAL A 28 1.03 4.01 8.21
N LEU A 29 0.88 2.71 7.93
CA LEU A 29 0.30 1.73 8.85
C LEU A 29 1.16 1.57 10.11
N GLN A 30 2.49 1.55 9.96
CA GLN A 30 3.43 1.52 11.08
C GLN A 30 3.36 2.77 11.96
N SER A 31 3.11 3.94 11.37
CA SER A 31 3.02 5.22 12.08
C SER A 31 1.68 5.38 12.81
N VAL A 32 0.57 5.17 12.10
CA VAL A 32 -0.79 5.43 12.59
C VAL A 32 -1.30 4.30 13.49
N LYS A 33 -0.85 3.05 13.24
CA LYS A 33 -1.31 1.83 13.94
C LYS A 33 -2.83 1.62 13.92
N ASN A 34 -3.51 2.22 12.94
CA ASN A 34 -4.95 2.11 12.73
C ASN A 34 -5.22 1.69 11.29
N VAL A 35 -6.07 0.67 11.12
CA VAL A 35 -6.39 0.08 9.83
C VAL A 35 -7.64 0.68 9.18
N LYS A 36 -8.29 1.66 9.83
CA LYS A 36 -9.43 2.38 9.23
C LYS A 36 -8.98 3.08 7.95
N LEU A 37 -9.73 2.85 6.88
CA LEU A 37 -9.39 3.31 5.54
C LEU A 37 -9.38 4.85 5.45
N GLU A 38 -10.24 5.51 6.20
CA GLU A 38 -10.28 6.98 6.33
C GLU A 38 -8.99 7.51 6.96
N THR A 39 -8.49 6.84 8.01
CA THR A 39 -7.26 7.24 8.70
C THR A 39 -6.05 6.99 7.81
N LEU A 40 -6.00 5.84 7.12
CA LEU A 40 -4.95 5.55 6.15
C LEU A 40 -4.92 6.56 5.00
N ALA A 41 -6.09 6.91 4.44
CA ALA A 41 -6.21 7.88 3.36
C ALA A 41 -5.81 9.31 3.80
N ALA A 42 -6.13 9.69 5.04
CA ALA A 42 -5.76 11.00 5.59
C ALA A 42 -4.25 11.12 5.76
N SER A 43 -3.59 10.06 6.25
CA SER A 43 -2.15 10.02 6.52
C SER A 43 -1.29 9.67 5.29
N LEU A 44 -1.90 9.31 4.17
CA LEU A 44 -1.17 9.00 2.94
C LEU A 44 -0.57 10.28 2.33
N PRO A 45 0.77 10.35 2.12
CA PRO A 45 1.46 11.55 1.64
C PRO A 45 1.34 11.68 0.11
N LEU A 46 0.10 11.82 -0.38
CA LEU A 46 -0.18 12.10 -1.79
C LEU A 46 -0.88 13.46 -1.90
N PRO A 47 -0.39 14.39 -2.74
CA PRO A 47 -0.97 15.72 -2.91
C PRO A 47 -2.20 15.67 -3.83
N ILE A 48 -3.19 14.87 -3.45
CA ILE A 48 -4.46 14.72 -4.16
C ILE A 48 -5.63 14.79 -3.17
N MET A 49 -6.83 15.02 -3.70
CA MET A 49 -8.05 15.07 -2.89
C MET A 49 -8.20 13.84 -2.01
N PHE A 50 -8.71 14.03 -0.79
CA PHE A 50 -8.90 12.95 0.18
C PHE A 50 -9.71 11.78 -0.42
N GLU A 51 -10.82 12.08 -1.08
CA GLU A 51 -11.66 11.07 -1.75
C GLU A 51 -10.90 10.31 -2.84
N SER A 52 -9.99 10.99 -3.56
CA SER A 52 -9.13 10.34 -4.55
C SER A 52 -8.11 9.41 -3.90
N ARG A 53 -7.51 9.80 -2.75
CA ARG A 53 -6.63 8.91 -1.96
C ARG A 53 -7.40 7.70 -1.47
N ARG A 54 -8.60 7.90 -0.94
CA ARG A 54 -9.50 6.86 -0.44
C ARG A 54 -9.82 5.83 -1.53
N LYS A 55 -10.30 6.28 -2.69
CA LYS A 55 -10.58 5.43 -3.85
C LYS A 55 -9.33 4.71 -4.35
N LYS A 56 -8.18 5.38 -4.37
CA LYS A 56 -6.91 4.78 -4.77
C LYS A 56 -6.50 3.64 -3.83
N LEU A 57 -6.61 3.84 -2.52
CA LEU A 57 -6.36 2.78 -1.53
C LEU A 57 -7.33 1.62 -1.68
N GLN A 58 -8.62 1.89 -1.84
CA GLN A 58 -9.62 0.83 -2.08
C GLN A 58 -9.27 -0.03 -3.30
N ARG A 59 -8.99 0.61 -4.45
CA ARG A 59 -8.61 -0.10 -5.68
C ARG A 59 -7.32 -0.89 -5.50
N PHE A 60 -6.34 -0.32 -4.79
CA PHE A 60 -5.07 -0.98 -4.52
C PHE A 60 -5.27 -2.24 -3.66
N LEU A 61 -6.05 -2.16 -2.57
CA LEU A 61 -6.26 -3.28 -1.65
C LEU A 61 -7.07 -4.44 -2.25
N VAL A 62 -7.81 -4.21 -3.34
CA VAL A 62 -8.59 -5.23 -4.05
C VAL A 62 -7.79 -5.84 -5.22
N LEU A 63 -6.55 -5.41 -5.43
CA LEU A 63 -5.74 -5.84 -6.56
C LEU A 63 -5.34 -7.31 -6.39
N LYS A 64 -5.50 -8.12 -7.46
CA LYS A 64 -5.27 -9.57 -7.41
C LYS A 64 -3.85 -9.93 -6.97
N GLU A 65 -2.85 -9.14 -7.36
CA GLU A 65 -1.43 -9.29 -6.97
C GLU A 65 -1.23 -9.22 -5.44
N LEU A 66 -2.17 -8.62 -4.69
CA LEU A 66 -2.11 -8.55 -3.23
C LEU A 66 -2.87 -9.68 -2.53
N CYS A 67 -3.42 -10.63 -3.29
CA CYS A 67 -4.01 -11.82 -2.69
C CYS A 67 -2.90 -12.68 -2.05
N ILE A 68 -3.16 -13.22 -0.86
CA ILE A 68 -2.18 -14.05 -0.14
C ILE A 68 -1.75 -15.25 -0.99
N GLU A 69 -2.69 -15.85 -1.73
CA GLU A 69 -2.45 -16.99 -2.62
C GLU A 69 -1.51 -16.68 -3.79
N THR A 70 -1.45 -15.43 -4.22
CA THR A 70 -0.56 -15.01 -5.32
C THR A 70 0.74 -14.41 -4.79
N LEU A 71 0.71 -13.83 -3.59
CA LEU A 71 1.82 -13.11 -2.97
C LEU A 71 2.77 -14.02 -2.19
N TRP A 72 2.42 -15.28 -1.94
CA TRP A 72 3.22 -16.26 -1.19
C TRP A 72 3.37 -17.56 -1.97
#